data_AF-A0A951WWW0-F1
#
_entry.id   AF-A0A951WWW0-F1
#
_cell.length_a   1.000
_cell.length_b   1.000
_cell.length_c   1.000
_cell.angle_alpha   90.00
_cell.angle_beta   90.00
_cell.angle_gamma   90.00
#
_symmetry.space_group_name_H-M   'P 1'
#
loop_
_entity.id
_entity.type
_entity.pdbx_description
1 polymer ?
#
loop_
_entity_poly.entity_id
_entity_poly.type
_entity_poly.pdbx_seq_one_letter_code
_entity_poly.pdbx_strand_id
1 'polypeptide(L)' 'MAVNDAHSFIVKIWLEETTAEAGRPTWRGSLTHVATGRRTYFAELDILPRLIRPYLQSMLAESPLPEGE' A
#
# COMPACT_ATOMS: atom_id res chain seq x y z
N MET A 1 -26.33 -6.02 -6.25
CA MET A 1 -25.15 -6.35 -5.41
C MET A 1 -24.32 -5.08 -5.36
N ALA A 2 -24.02 -4.54 -4.17
CA ALA A 2 -23.08 -3.42 -4.08
C ALA A 2 -21.75 -3.91 -4.63
N VAL A 3 -21.27 -3.29 -5.71
CA VAL A 3 -19.89 -3.50 -6.15
C VAL A 3 -19.02 -3.01 -5.00
N ASN A 4 -18.26 -3.92 -4.40
CA ASN A 4 -17.34 -3.57 -3.33
C ASN A 4 -16.10 -2.94 -3.97
N ASP A 5 -16.21 -1.68 -4.37
CA ASP A 5 -15.13 -0.85 -4.93
C ASP A 5 -14.12 -0.44 -3.83
N ALA A 6 -13.74 -1.38 -2.96
CA ALA A 6 -12.83 -1.13 -1.86
C ALA A 6 -11.51 -1.86 -2.09
N HIS A 7 -10.42 -1.10 -2.16
CA HIS A 7 -9.08 -1.67 -2.11
C HIS A 7 -8.61 -1.77 -0.65
N SER A 8 -8.33 -3.00 -0.22
CA SER A 8 -7.79 -3.28 1.12
C SER A 8 -6.28 -3.50 1.05
N PHE A 9 -5.57 -2.93 2.01
CA PHE A 9 -4.12 -3.06 2.13
C PHE A 9 -3.73 -3.48 3.54
N ILE A 10 -2.75 -4.37 3.64
CA ILE A 10 -2.10 -4.74 4.91
C ILE A 10 -0.71 -4.11 4.92
N VAL A 11 -0.45 -3.26 5.90
CA VAL A 11 0.88 -2.73 6.19
C VAL A 11 1.47 -3.50 7.37
N LYS A 12 2.64 -4.10 7.18
CA LYS A 12 3.45 -4.66 8.26
C LYS A 12 4.71 -3.83 8.42
N ILE A 13 5.09 -3.52 9.66
CA ILE A 13 6.32 -2.81 10.02
C ILE A 13 7.02 -3.64 11.10
N TRP A 14 8.32 -3.85 10.95
CA TRP A 14 9.13 -4.57 11.93
C TRP A 14 10.52 -3.97 12.03
N LEU A 15 11.18 -4.19 13.17
CA LEU A 15 12.60 -3.90 13.32
C LEU A 15 13.39 -5.06 12.73
N GLU A 16 14.40 -4.75 11.93
CA GLU A 16 15.40 -5.71 11.48
C GLU A 16 16.43 -5.87 12.61
N GLU A 17 16.55 -7.08 13.15
CA GLU A 17 17.54 -7.38 14.20
C GLU A 17 18.94 -7.29 13.59
N THR A 18 19.62 -6.16 13.80
CA THR A 18 21.04 -6.02 13.48
C THR A 18 21.85 -6.71 14.56
N THR A 19 22.70 -7.66 14.17
CA THR A 19 23.66 -8.31 15.06
C THR A 19 24.51 -7.28 15.81
N ALA A 20 24.73 -7.54 17.09
CA ALA A 20 24.88 -6.61 18.20
C ALA A 20 26.05 -5.59 18.22
N GLU A 21 26.72 -5.25 17.12
CA GLU A 21 28.03 -4.55 17.24
C GLU A 21 28.24 -3.26 16.42
N ALA A 22 27.31 -2.77 15.59
CA ALA A 22 27.60 -1.53 14.85
C ALA A 22 26.45 -0.62 14.36
N GLY A 23 25.17 -0.96 14.56
CA GLY A 23 24.07 -0.28 13.86
C GLY A 23 22.99 0.31 14.76
N ARG A 24 22.46 1.49 14.39
CA ARG A 24 21.13 1.94 14.87
C ARG A 24 20.08 0.94 14.37
N PRO A 25 19.05 0.61 15.17
CA PRO A 25 17.99 -0.30 14.74
C PRO A 25 17.35 0.23 13.46
N THR A 26 17.34 -0.60 12.42
CA THR A 26 16.75 -0.26 11.13
C THR A 26 15.38 -0.92 11.03
N TRP A 27 14.35 -0.18 10.61
CA TRP A 27 13.03 -0.75 10.42
C TRP A 27 12.80 -1.10 8.94
N ARG A 28 11.90 -2.04 8.73
CA ARG A 28 11.43 -2.49 7.41
C ARG A 28 9.91 -2.52 7.40
N GLY A 29 9.35 -2.34 6.21
CA GLY A 29 7.92 -2.36 5.97
C GLY A 29 7.56 -3.25 4.79
N SER A 30 6.32 -3.75 4.78
CA SER A 30 5.71 -4.33 3.60
C SER A 30 4.27 -3.88 3.46
N LEU A 31 3.88 -3.55 2.24
CA LEU A 31 2.50 -3.26 1.85
C LEU A 31 2.01 -4.44 1.00
N THR A 32 0.92 -5.08 1.41
CA THR A 32 0.27 -6.15 0.65
C THR A 32 -1.13 -5.69 0.24
N HIS A 33 -1.40 -5.63 -1.07
CA HIS A 33 -2.74 -5.38 -1.59
C HIS A 33 -3.56 -6.69 -1.53
N VAL A 34 -4.60 -6.69 -0.70
CA VAL A 34 -5.34 -7.89 -0.29
C VAL A 34 -5.97 -8.61 -1.49
N ALA A 35 -6.63 -7.88 -2.38
CA ALA A 35 -7.35 -8.49 -3.51
C ALA A 35 -6.42 -9.19 -4.51
N THR A 36 -5.19 -8.69 -4.69
CA THR A 36 -4.23 -9.26 -5.66
C THR A 36 -3.16 -10.13 -5.03
N GLY A 37 -2.99 -10.09 -3.71
CA GLY A 37 -1.84 -10.65 -3.01
C GLY A 37 -0.50 -9.93 -3.27
N ARG A 38 -0.45 -8.92 -4.16
CA ARG A 38 0.79 -8.20 -4.51
C ARG A 38 1.41 -7.55 -3.28
N ARG A 39 2.67 -7.88 -3.01
CA ARG A 39 3.46 -7.36 -1.89
C ARG A 39 4.62 -6.50 -2.38
N THR A 40 4.82 -5.36 -1.73
CA THR A 40 5.96 -4.45 -1.94
C THR A 40 6.64 -4.18 -0.61
N TYR A 41 7.97 -4.30 -0.55
CA TYR A 41 8.75 -3.92 0.63
C TYR A 41 9.15 -2.46 0.56
N PHE A 42 9.23 -1.79 1.71
CA PHE A 42 9.64 -0.39 1.81
C PHE A 42 10.43 -0.15 3.10
N ALA A 43 11.24 0.92 3.10
CA ALA A 43 12.01 1.37 4.28
C ALA A 43 11.80 2.85 4.61
N GLU A 44 10.90 3.52 3.87
CA GLU A 44 10.52 4.93 4.06
C GLU A 44 8.98 5.00 4.12
N LEU A 45 8.41 5.61 5.16
CA LEU A 45 6.94 5.67 5.30
C LEU A 45 6.29 6.54 4.22
N ASP A 46 6.99 7.58 3.77
CA ASP A 46 6.50 8.55 2.81
C ASP A 46 6.29 7.97 1.40
N ILE A 47 6.72 6.74 1.15
CA ILE A 47 6.45 6.03 -0.11
C ILE A 47 5.04 5.44 -0.16
N LEU A 48 4.37 5.24 0.98
CA LEU A 48 3.05 4.59 1.04
C LEU A 48 2.00 5.26 0.13
N PRO A 49 1.86 6.60 0.12
CA PRO A 49 0.94 7.27 -0.80
C PRO A 49 1.26 6.98 -2.28
N ARG A 50 2.54 6.85 -2.64
CA ARG A 50 2.96 6.53 -4.02
C ARG A 50 2.58 5.10 -4.41
N LEU A 51 2.64 4.17 -3.45
CA LEU A 51 2.25 2.77 -3.67
C LEU A 51 0.72 2.59 -3.79
N ILE A 52 -0.06 3.42 -3.10
CA ILE A 52 -1.53 3.34 -3.08
C ILE A 52 -2.17 4.12 -4.24
N ARG A 53 -1.59 5.25 -4.65
CA ARG A 53 -2.13 6.15 -5.68
C ARG A 53 -2.62 5.46 -6.96
N PRO A 54 -1.90 4.48 -7.55
CA PRO A 54 -2.36 3.83 -8.78
C PRO A 54 -3.73 3.16 -8.62
N TYR A 55 -4.02 2.58 -7.45
CA TYR A 55 -5.31 1.94 -7.18
C TYR A 55 -6.44 2.98 -7.10
N LEU A 56 -6.19 4.13 -6.46
CA LEU A 56 -7.15 5.25 -6.44
C LEU A 56 -7.43 5.78 -7.84
N GLN A 57 -6.40 5.89 -8.69
CA GLN A 57 -6.56 6.36 -10.06
C GLN A 57 -7.38 5.39 -10.90
N SER A 58 -7.16 4.08 -10.76
CA SER A 58 -7.97 3.06 -11.42
C SER A 58 -9.43 3.11 -10.97
N MET A 59 -9.70 3.21 -9.66
CA MET A 59 -11.07 3.35 -9.15
C MET A 59 -11.79 4.57 -9.74
N LEU A 60 -11.12 5.72 -9.79
CA LEU A 60 -11.71 6.95 -10.34
C LEU A 60 -11.89 6.91 -11.86
N ALA A 61 -11.06 6.14 -12.57
CA ALA A 61 -11.19 5.96 -14.01
C ALA A 61 -12.32 4.97 -14.38
N GLU A 62 -12.59 3.99 -13.52
CA GLU A 62 -13.65 2.98 -13.70
C GLU A 62 -15.04 3.47 -13.25
N SER A 63 -15.11 4.61 -12.54
CA SER A 63 -16.37 5.29 -12.22
C SER A 63 -16.62 6.38 -13.28
N PRO A 64 -17.39 6.13 -14.35
CA PRO A 64 -17.79 7.20 -15.24
C PRO A 64 -18.58 8.23 -14.44
N LEU A 65 -18.20 9.51 -14.56
CA LEU A 65 -19.05 10.61 -14.14
C LEU A 65 -20.43 10.38 -14.77
N PRO A 66 -21.56 10.56 -14.03
CA PRO A 66 -22.84 10.66 -14.70
C PRO A 66 -22.73 11.83 -15.69
N GLU A 67 -22.80 11.53 -16.99
CA GLU A 67 -22.96 12.57 -18.00
C GLU A 67 -24.22 13.37 -17.62
N GLY A 68 -24.08 14.68 -17.57
CA GLY A 68 -25.05 15.57 -16.94
C GLY A 68 -26.48 15.36 -17.44
N GLU A 69 -27.42 15.51 -16.51
CA GLU A 69 -28.82 15.84 -16.82
C GLU A 69 -28.97 17.35 -17.08
#